data_AF-A0AAD7Y012-F1
#
_entry.id   AF-A0AAD7Y012-F1
#
_cell.length_a   1.000
_cell.length_b   1.000
_cell.length_c   1.000
_cell.angle_alpha   90.00
_cell.angle_beta   90.00
_cell.angle_gamma   90.00
#
_symmetry.space_group_name_H-M   'P 1'
#
loop_
_entity.id
_entity.type
_entity.pdbx_description
1 polymer ?
#
loop_
_entity_poly.entity_id
_entity_poly.type
_entity_poly.pdbx_seq_one_letter_code
_entity_poly.pdbx_strand_id
1 'polypeptide(L)'
;MKLLSQALVCRRLLIPNSRCKSTSAITDLASFLKTSQGKDQTTSTFRGTLFEWQTCEALQKGMGMQLRRTGGRSDRGVDLYGEWPIETIINHGIKGKERTLSTSSSTPPCVIVQCKNIKSGCTPDHIRSLVGAVVLANDSTRDTIGILAGVRPFTREVTEHFMGSNVPLGLARIKDTSVQSLLFNAAADDVLQGLMVVTEYNADGITQEPVLMYDGMTIKLNESSLRLPPSSSNAVS
;
A
#
# COMPACT_ATOMS: atom_id res chain seq x y z
N MET A 1 40.73 -4.55 -25.95
CA MET A 1 40.22 -4.09 -24.65
C MET A 1 38.94 -4.86 -24.35
N LYS A 2 38.99 -5.84 -23.44
CA LYS A 2 37.81 -6.61 -23.02
C LYS A 2 37.12 -5.84 -21.90
N LEU A 3 35.94 -5.27 -22.17
CA LEU A 3 35.08 -4.73 -21.10
C LEU A 3 34.51 -5.92 -20.33
N LEU A 4 34.94 -6.05 -19.08
CA LEU A 4 34.35 -6.92 -18.08
C LEU A 4 32.95 -6.42 -17.76
N SER A 5 31.92 -7.16 -18.19
CA SER A 5 30.56 -7.01 -17.69
C SER A 5 30.53 -7.39 -16.21
N GLN A 6 30.46 -6.42 -15.33
CA GLN A 6 30.17 -6.69 -13.93
C GLN A 6 28.68 -6.99 -13.84
N ALA A 7 28.35 -8.26 -13.64
CA ALA A 7 27.03 -8.69 -13.21
C ALA A 7 26.75 -8.03 -11.86
N LEU A 8 25.92 -6.99 -11.85
CA LEU A 8 25.29 -6.48 -10.65
C LEU A 8 24.40 -7.59 -10.11
N VAL A 9 24.91 -8.27 -9.08
CA VAL A 9 24.17 -9.24 -8.29
C VAL A 9 22.94 -8.51 -7.75
N CYS A 10 21.79 -8.83 -8.32
CA CYS A 10 20.48 -8.42 -7.84
C CYS A 10 20.32 -8.90 -6.40
N ARG A 11 20.59 -8.02 -5.44
CA ARG A 11 20.21 -8.24 -4.04
C ARG A 11 18.70 -8.12 -3.99
N ARG A 12 18.01 -9.24 -4.22
CA ARG A 12 16.65 -9.48 -3.71
C ARG A 12 16.56 -8.82 -2.34
N LEU A 13 15.51 -8.05 -2.11
CA LEU A 13 15.03 -7.70 -0.77
C LEU A 13 14.67 -9.00 -0.05
N LEU A 14 15.68 -9.74 0.39
CA LEU A 14 15.57 -10.66 1.50
C LEU A 14 15.42 -9.75 2.71
N ILE A 15 14.18 -9.35 3.01
CA ILE A 15 13.81 -8.97 4.36
C ILE A 15 14.18 -10.20 5.19
N PRO A 16 15.27 -10.18 6.00
CA PRO A 16 15.65 -11.35 6.75
C PRO A 16 14.50 -11.63 7.69
N ASN A 17 13.92 -12.84 7.58
CA ASN A 17 12.95 -13.32 8.54
C ASN A 17 13.71 -13.61 9.85
N SER A 18 14.10 -12.55 10.56
CA SER A 18 14.74 -12.61 11.85
C SER A 18 13.69 -13.07 12.83
N ARG A 19 13.78 -14.37 13.12
CA ARG A 19 12.94 -15.16 14.01
C ARG A 19 12.71 -14.42 15.35
N CYS A 20 11.64 -13.65 15.44
CA CYS A 20 11.08 -13.16 16.69
C CYS A 20 9.97 -14.13 17.14
N LYS A 21 9.95 -14.43 18.44
CA LYS A 21 9.12 -15.45 19.09
C LYS A 21 7.69 -15.47 18.53
N SER A 22 7.34 -16.50 17.76
CA SER A 22 5.98 -16.94 17.43
C SER A 22 4.93 -15.82 17.25
N THR A 23 5.07 -15.02 16.19
CA THR A 23 3.95 -14.21 15.64
C THR A 23 3.22 -14.95 14.51
N SER A 24 3.36 -16.27 14.44
CA SER A 24 2.79 -17.11 13.37
C SER A 24 1.26 -17.27 13.43
N ALA A 25 0.58 -16.67 14.42
CA ALA A 25 -0.86 -16.78 14.61
C ALA A 25 -1.66 -15.51 14.22
N ILE A 26 -1.01 -14.37 14.01
CA ILE A 26 -1.69 -13.11 13.70
C ILE A 26 -1.48 -12.79 12.22
N THR A 27 -2.52 -13.04 11.43
CA THR A 27 -2.52 -12.84 9.97
C THR A 27 -3.41 -11.69 9.53
N ASP A 28 -4.29 -11.21 10.42
CA ASP A 28 -5.29 -10.21 10.12
C ASP A 28 -5.69 -9.41 11.38
N LEU A 29 -6.56 -8.41 11.19
CA LEU A 29 -7.08 -7.57 12.27
C LEU A 29 -7.88 -8.39 13.30
N ALA A 30 -8.70 -9.36 12.85
CA ALA A 30 -9.55 -10.15 13.73
C ALA A 30 -8.73 -11.03 14.70
N SER A 31 -7.71 -11.71 14.18
CA SER A 31 -6.74 -12.49 14.97
C SER A 31 -5.95 -11.59 15.92
N PHE A 32 -5.55 -10.38 15.49
CA PHE A 32 -4.89 -9.41 16.37
C PHE A 32 -5.77 -9.00 17.55
N LEU A 33 -7.04 -8.64 17.28
CA LEU A 33 -8.00 -8.25 18.32
C LEU A 33 -8.25 -9.40 19.30
N LYS A 34 -8.38 -10.63 18.80
CA LYS A 34 -8.54 -11.83 19.64
C LYS A 34 -7.31 -12.07 20.54
N THR A 35 -6.10 -12.02 19.99
CA THR A 35 -4.86 -12.28 20.75
C THR A 35 -4.45 -11.11 21.66
N SER A 36 -5.05 -9.93 21.47
CA SER A 36 -4.78 -8.76 22.29
C SER A 36 -5.82 -8.50 23.39
N GLN A 37 -6.79 -9.40 23.56
CA GLN A 37 -7.70 -9.37 24.71
C GLN A 37 -6.91 -9.35 26.03
N GLY A 38 -7.27 -8.41 26.90
CA GLY A 38 -6.59 -8.19 28.18
C GLY A 38 -5.29 -7.37 28.12
N LYS A 39 -4.85 -6.91 26.94
CA LYS A 39 -3.74 -5.95 26.83
C LYS A 39 -4.21 -4.51 27.07
N ASP A 40 -3.31 -3.67 27.58
CA ASP A 40 -3.56 -2.24 27.73
C ASP A 40 -3.60 -1.53 26.36
N GLN A 41 -4.81 -1.10 25.99
CA GLN A 41 -5.09 -0.44 24.71
C GLN A 41 -4.61 1.01 24.65
N THR A 42 -4.19 1.59 25.78
CA THR A 42 -3.72 2.98 25.84
C THR A 42 -2.26 3.12 25.39
N THR A 43 -1.51 2.02 25.40
CA THR A 43 -0.09 2.00 25.03
C THR A 43 0.14 2.41 23.57
N SER A 44 1.22 3.14 23.32
CA SER A 44 1.62 3.54 21.97
C SER A 44 1.85 2.35 21.05
N THR A 45 2.44 1.27 21.57
CA THR A 45 2.66 0.02 20.83
C THR A 45 1.33 -0.60 20.39
N PHE A 46 0.35 -0.76 21.29
CA PHE A 46 -0.95 -1.31 20.92
C PHE A 46 -1.63 -0.45 19.86
N ARG A 47 -1.67 0.87 20.08
CA ARG A 47 -2.31 1.83 19.16
C ARG A 47 -1.63 1.88 17.80
N GLY A 48 -0.31 1.74 17.75
CA GLY A 48 0.46 1.64 16.52
C GLY A 48 0.14 0.36 15.76
N THR A 49 0.27 -0.80 16.42
CA THR A 49 -0.02 -2.10 15.80
C THR A 49 -1.49 -2.23 15.36
N LEU A 50 -2.44 -1.71 16.13
CA LEU A 50 -3.84 -1.65 15.73
C LEU A 50 -4.01 -0.82 14.45
N PHE A 51 -3.36 0.34 14.39
CA PHE A 51 -3.43 1.23 13.23
C PHE A 51 -2.81 0.60 11.97
N GLU A 52 -1.71 -0.15 12.12
CA GLU A 52 -1.11 -0.92 11.01
C GLU A 52 -2.11 -1.94 10.44
N TRP A 53 -2.78 -2.73 11.30
CA TRP A 53 -3.78 -3.71 10.87
C TRP A 53 -5.02 -3.08 10.25
N GLN A 54 -5.51 -1.99 10.85
CA GLN A 54 -6.60 -1.18 10.34
C GLN A 54 -6.30 -0.61 8.95
N THR A 55 -5.10 -0.07 8.76
CA THR A 55 -4.62 0.45 7.47
C THR A 55 -4.51 -0.66 6.43
N CYS A 56 -3.98 -1.82 6.80
CA CYS A 56 -3.89 -2.98 5.93
C CYS A 56 -5.29 -3.37 5.42
N GLU A 57 -6.23 -3.57 6.33
CA GLU A 57 -7.60 -3.94 5.97
C GLU A 57 -8.30 -2.85 5.13
N ALA A 58 -8.13 -1.57 5.49
CA ALA A 58 -8.74 -0.44 4.78
C ALA A 58 -8.27 -0.36 3.32
N LEU A 59 -6.95 -0.46 3.08
CA LEU A 59 -6.38 -0.39 1.74
C LEU A 59 -6.70 -1.65 0.92
N GLN A 60 -6.75 -2.83 1.56
CA GLN A 60 -7.18 -4.04 0.88
C GLN A 60 -8.64 -3.96 0.43
N LYS A 61 -9.57 -3.66 1.36
CA LYS A 61 -11.00 -3.62 1.07
C LYS A 61 -11.40 -2.44 0.18
N GLY A 62 -10.87 -1.25 0.47
CA GLY A 62 -11.25 -0.02 -0.20
C GLY A 62 -10.55 0.20 -1.54
N MET A 63 -9.32 -0.27 -1.70
CA MET A 63 -8.49 0.03 -2.88
C MET A 63 -8.05 -1.21 -3.66
N GLY A 64 -8.40 -2.42 -3.20
CA GLY A 64 -8.04 -3.66 -3.88
C GLY A 64 -6.56 -4.01 -3.81
N MET A 65 -5.80 -3.35 -2.93
CA MET A 65 -4.39 -3.68 -2.74
C MET A 65 -4.26 -5.06 -2.10
N GLN A 66 -3.17 -5.76 -2.36
CA GLN A 66 -2.84 -7.04 -1.74
C GLN A 66 -1.67 -6.82 -0.79
N LEU A 67 -1.97 -6.50 0.47
CA LEU A 67 -0.98 -6.09 1.47
C LEU A 67 -0.84 -7.13 2.57
N ARG A 68 0.36 -7.17 3.16
CA ARG A 68 0.63 -7.86 4.42
C ARG A 68 1.43 -6.96 5.33
N ARG A 69 1.16 -7.07 6.63
CA ARG A 69 1.95 -6.38 7.65
C ARG A 69 3.35 -6.97 7.73
N THR A 70 4.36 -6.12 7.73
CA THR A 70 5.76 -6.48 8.01
C THR A 70 6.00 -6.27 9.50
N GLY A 71 6.12 -7.36 10.26
CA GLY A 71 6.45 -7.27 11.68
C GLY A 71 7.96 -7.26 11.88
N GLY A 72 8.50 -6.26 12.57
CA GLY A 72 9.78 -6.42 13.27
C GLY A 72 10.70 -5.20 13.26
N ARG A 73 11.56 -5.16 14.28
CA ARG A 73 12.67 -4.20 14.37
C ARG A 73 13.66 -4.51 13.24
N SER A 74 13.67 -3.70 12.18
CA SER A 74 14.59 -3.69 10.99
C SER A 74 13.86 -3.56 9.63
N ASP A 75 12.56 -3.30 9.62
CA ASP A 75 11.77 -3.05 8.40
C ASP A 75 12.04 -1.68 7.72
N ARG A 76 13.01 -0.91 8.24
CA ARG A 76 13.39 0.43 7.76
C ARG A 76 12.20 1.40 7.72
N GLY A 77 11.19 1.18 8.57
CA GLY A 77 10.00 2.02 8.66
C GLY A 77 8.93 1.72 7.61
N VAL A 78 8.98 0.54 6.97
CA VAL A 78 7.89 -0.02 6.16
C VAL A 78 7.05 -0.94 7.05
N ASP A 79 5.79 -0.57 7.26
CA ASP A 79 4.88 -1.30 8.15
C ASP A 79 4.01 -2.31 7.38
N LEU A 80 3.69 -2.02 6.12
CA LEU A 80 2.99 -2.93 5.20
C LEU A 80 3.75 -3.04 3.88
N TYR A 81 3.69 -4.22 3.28
CA TYR A 81 4.30 -4.51 1.98
C TYR A 81 3.37 -5.39 1.15
N GLY A 82 3.34 -5.18 -0.16
CA GLY A 82 2.58 -6.02 -1.07
C GLY A 82 2.53 -5.47 -2.48
N GLU A 83 1.39 -5.62 -3.13
CA GLU A 83 1.22 -5.24 -4.52
C GLU A 83 -0.16 -4.71 -4.84
N TRP A 84 -0.28 -3.97 -5.94
CA TRP A 84 -1.56 -3.50 -6.44
C TRP A 84 -1.88 -4.13 -7.79
N PRO A 85 -2.77 -5.13 -7.87
CA PRO A 85 -3.12 -5.83 -9.10
C PRO A 85 -4.07 -4.97 -9.98
N ILE A 86 -3.56 -3.84 -10.47
CA ILE A 86 -4.33 -2.80 -11.18
C ILE A 86 -5.08 -3.36 -12.39
N GLU A 87 -4.40 -4.15 -13.24
CA GLU A 87 -5.00 -4.77 -14.42
C GLU A 87 -6.17 -5.70 -14.06
N THR A 88 -5.98 -6.56 -13.06
CA THR A 88 -7.02 -7.45 -12.53
C THR A 88 -8.22 -6.66 -12.01
N ILE A 89 -7.98 -5.57 -11.26
CA ILE A 89 -9.03 -4.71 -10.71
C ILE A 89 -9.84 -4.05 -11.83
N ILE A 90 -9.17 -3.48 -12.83
CA ILE A 90 -9.83 -2.80 -13.96
C ILE A 90 -10.66 -3.80 -14.77
N ASN A 91 -10.09 -4.95 -15.12
CA ASN A 91 -10.75 -5.97 -15.94
C ASN A 91 -11.96 -6.61 -15.25
N HIS A 92 -11.93 -6.78 -13.92
CA HIS A 92 -13.08 -7.30 -13.18
C HIS A 92 -14.12 -6.25 -12.81
N GLY A 93 -13.70 -5.01 -12.53
CA GLY A 93 -14.58 -3.96 -12.04
C GLY A 93 -15.38 -3.26 -13.13
N ILE A 94 -14.93 -3.31 -14.39
CA ILE A 94 -15.59 -2.66 -15.52
C ILE A 94 -16.01 -3.73 -16.53
N LYS A 95 -17.32 -3.99 -16.62
CA LYS A 95 -17.90 -4.97 -17.55
C LYS A 95 -17.88 -4.42 -18.98
N GLY A 96 -17.50 -5.26 -19.96
CA GLY A 96 -17.81 -5.01 -21.37
C GLY A 96 -16.63 -4.91 -22.34
N LYS A 97 -15.37 -4.94 -21.88
CA LYS A 97 -14.19 -5.13 -22.74
C LYS A 97 -12.96 -5.44 -21.89
N GLU A 98 -12.19 -6.46 -22.25
CA GLU A 98 -10.85 -6.68 -21.68
C GLU A 98 -9.96 -5.49 -22.06
N ARG A 99 -9.37 -4.84 -21.07
CA ARG A 99 -8.53 -3.66 -21.26
C ARG A 99 -7.09 -4.04 -21.00
N THR A 100 -6.31 -4.10 -22.07
CA THR A 100 -4.86 -4.18 -21.97
C THR A 100 -4.34 -2.82 -21.55
N LEU A 101 -3.78 -2.70 -20.34
CA LEU A 101 -3.01 -1.50 -20.01
C LEU A 101 -1.76 -1.48 -20.89
N SER A 102 -1.42 -0.30 -21.40
CA SER A 102 -0.19 -0.08 -22.17
C SER A 102 1.03 -0.05 -21.23
N THR A 103 1.26 -1.12 -20.48
CA THR A 103 2.35 -1.21 -19.52
C THR A 103 3.66 -1.55 -20.24
N SER A 104 4.74 -0.86 -19.90
CA SER A 104 6.11 -1.31 -20.17
C SER A 104 6.54 -2.48 -19.27
N SER A 105 5.87 -2.67 -18.12
CA SER A 105 6.08 -3.76 -17.17
C SER A 105 4.80 -4.57 -16.98
N SER A 106 4.81 -5.87 -17.32
CA SER A 106 3.66 -6.76 -17.14
C SER A 106 3.41 -7.15 -15.67
N THR A 107 4.03 -6.44 -14.72
CA THR A 107 4.06 -6.79 -13.30
C THR A 107 3.27 -5.75 -12.50
N PRO A 108 2.35 -6.17 -11.61
CA PRO A 108 1.66 -5.24 -10.72
C PRO A 108 2.68 -4.35 -9.98
N PRO A 109 2.44 -3.04 -9.75
CA PRO A 109 3.36 -2.26 -8.94
C PRO A 109 3.48 -2.82 -7.52
N CYS A 110 4.68 -2.72 -6.96
CA CYS A 110 4.92 -2.96 -5.54
C CYS A 110 4.31 -1.81 -4.72
N VAL A 111 3.74 -2.13 -3.56
CA VAL A 111 3.22 -1.15 -2.62
C VAL A 111 3.91 -1.33 -1.29
N ILE A 112 4.51 -0.25 -0.79
CA ILE A 112 5.03 -0.16 0.57
C ILE A 112 4.25 0.91 1.33
N VAL A 113 3.91 0.65 2.59
CA VAL A 113 3.12 1.58 3.40
C VAL A 113 3.84 1.84 4.72
N GLN A 114 3.97 3.12 5.07
CA GLN A 114 4.37 3.56 6.39
C GLN A 114 3.15 4.09 7.15
N CYS A 115 2.89 3.54 8.34
CA CYS A 115 1.74 3.83 9.17
C CYS A 115 2.13 4.74 10.35
N LYS A 116 1.53 5.92 10.44
CA LYS A 116 1.78 6.91 11.50
C LYS A 116 0.52 7.26 12.29
N ASN A 117 0.38 6.64 13.47
CA ASN A 117 -0.64 7.00 14.45
C ASN A 117 -0.11 8.04 15.45
N ILE A 118 0.13 9.27 14.97
CA ILE A 118 0.76 10.35 15.76
C ILE A 118 -0.25 11.46 16.02
N LYS A 119 -0.39 11.89 17.29
CA LYS A 119 -1.32 12.95 17.71
C LYS A 119 -1.05 14.29 17.01
N SER A 120 0.21 14.65 16.82
CA SER A 120 0.64 15.88 16.14
C SER A 120 0.51 15.80 14.61
N GLY A 121 0.16 14.64 14.05
CA GLY A 121 0.15 14.41 12.61
C GLY A 121 1.53 14.09 12.04
N CYS A 122 1.56 13.82 10.73
CA CYS A 122 2.79 13.55 10.01
C CYS A 122 3.58 14.84 9.74
N THR A 123 4.90 14.71 9.59
CA THR A 123 5.82 15.80 9.25
C THR A 123 6.52 15.50 7.92
N PRO A 124 7.17 16.51 7.30
CA PRO A 124 7.96 16.30 6.08
C PRO A 124 9.06 15.24 6.19
N ASP A 125 9.58 14.98 7.39
CA ASP A 125 10.58 13.94 7.60
C ASP A 125 10.05 12.53 7.36
N HIS A 126 8.75 12.29 7.61
CA HIS A 126 8.12 11.03 7.24
C HIS A 126 8.07 10.85 5.71
N ILE A 127 7.82 11.93 4.96
CA ILE A 127 7.87 11.89 3.49
C ILE A 127 9.29 11.58 3.02
N ARG A 128 10.31 12.27 3.55
CA ARG A 128 11.72 12.00 3.19
C ARG A 128 12.13 10.57 3.50
N SER A 129 11.73 10.06 4.66
CA SER A 129 11.97 8.67 5.05
C SER A 129 11.32 7.69 4.08
N LEU A 130 10.05 7.95 3.71
CA LEU A 130 9.31 7.10 2.77
C LEU A 130 9.93 7.14 1.36
N VAL A 131 10.33 8.32 0.89
CA VAL A 131 11.08 8.49 -0.38
C VAL A 131 12.32 7.59 -0.38
N GLY A 132 13.11 7.60 0.69
CA GLY A 132 14.27 6.72 0.81
C GLY A 132 13.91 5.23 0.75
N ALA A 133 12.80 4.84 1.37
CA ALA A 133 12.32 3.46 1.32
C ALA A 133 11.88 3.04 -0.08
N VAL A 134 11.15 3.91 -0.81
CA VAL A 134 10.72 3.63 -2.20
C VAL A 134 11.92 3.52 -3.12
N VAL A 135 12.87 4.47 -3.06
CA VAL A 135 14.07 4.44 -3.91
C VAL A 135 14.90 3.18 -3.68
N LEU A 136 14.97 2.68 -2.45
CA LEU A 136 15.66 1.42 -2.14
C LEU A 136 14.87 0.16 -2.56
N ALA A 137 13.54 0.26 -2.64
CA ALA A 137 12.67 -0.85 -3.02
C ALA A 137 12.48 -0.96 -4.54
N ASN A 138 12.58 0.16 -5.25
CA ASN A 138 12.40 0.21 -6.68
C ASN A 138 13.54 -0.49 -7.42
N ASP A 139 13.21 -1.33 -8.40
CA ASP A 139 14.17 -1.97 -9.29
C ASP A 139 13.72 -1.86 -10.75
N SER A 140 14.57 -2.29 -11.68
CA SER A 140 14.31 -2.15 -13.12
C SER A 140 13.20 -3.05 -13.66
N THR A 141 12.62 -3.92 -12.82
CA THR A 141 11.63 -4.92 -13.22
C THR A 141 10.23 -4.61 -12.68
N ARG A 142 10.12 -3.71 -11.71
CA ARG A 142 8.88 -3.44 -11.00
C ARG A 142 8.89 -2.06 -10.33
N ASP A 143 7.91 -1.25 -10.70
CA ASP A 143 7.69 0.05 -10.07
C ASP A 143 7.19 -0.12 -8.63
N THR A 144 7.56 0.82 -7.76
CA THR A 144 7.15 0.84 -6.35
C THR A 144 6.45 2.15 -6.00
N ILE A 145 5.25 2.04 -5.42
CA ILE A 145 4.50 3.17 -4.85
C ILE A 145 4.64 3.13 -3.33
N GLY A 146 5.09 4.24 -2.74
CA GLY A 146 5.16 4.41 -1.29
C GLY A 146 3.97 5.19 -0.74
N ILE A 147 3.25 4.64 0.24
CA ILE A 147 2.09 5.30 0.85
C ILE A 147 2.42 5.70 2.29
N LEU A 148 2.21 6.97 2.63
CA LEU A 148 2.19 7.43 4.02
C LEU A 148 0.74 7.43 4.54
N ALA A 149 0.44 6.52 5.45
CA ALA A 149 -0.86 6.43 6.09
C ALA A 149 -0.87 7.14 7.45
N GLY A 150 -1.87 7.99 7.69
CA GLY A 150 -2.04 8.71 8.95
C GLY A 150 -3.49 8.83 9.39
N VAL A 151 -3.70 9.10 10.69
CA VAL A 151 -5.04 9.33 11.27
C VAL A 151 -5.48 10.80 11.20
N ARG A 152 -4.54 11.73 10.97
CA ARG A 152 -4.79 13.18 10.95
C ARG A 152 -4.74 13.74 9.52
N PRO A 153 -5.43 14.87 9.25
CA PRO A 153 -5.13 15.71 8.09
C PRO A 153 -3.63 15.96 7.93
N PHE A 154 -3.13 15.87 6.71
CA PHE A 154 -1.77 16.23 6.38
C PHE A 154 -1.65 17.76 6.34
N THR A 155 -0.55 18.29 6.87
CA THR A 155 -0.29 19.73 6.86
C THR A 155 0.11 20.18 5.46
N ARG A 156 -0.01 21.49 5.18
CA ARG A 156 0.45 22.08 3.93
C ARG A 156 1.91 21.73 3.63
N GLU A 157 2.78 21.78 4.62
CA GLU A 157 4.21 21.44 4.47
C GLU A 157 4.43 19.99 4.03
N VAL A 158 3.64 19.05 4.57
CA VAL A 158 3.68 17.65 4.15
C VAL A 158 3.20 17.50 2.71
N THR A 159 2.07 18.14 2.38
CA THR A 159 1.50 18.10 1.03
C THR A 159 2.44 18.75 0.01
N GLU A 160 3.10 19.85 0.32
CA GLU A 160 4.08 20.50 -0.56
C GLU A 160 5.30 19.60 -0.83
N HIS A 161 5.85 18.94 0.20
CA HIS A 161 6.94 17.97 0.02
C HIS A 161 6.50 16.75 -0.79
N PHE A 162 5.29 16.27 -0.57
CA PHE A 162 4.69 15.16 -1.29
C PHE A 162 4.51 15.49 -2.78
N MET A 163 3.88 16.62 -3.10
CA MET A 163 3.61 17.07 -4.47
C MET A 163 4.90 17.41 -5.24
N GLY A 164 5.92 17.92 -4.54
CA GLY A 164 7.21 18.25 -5.14
C GLY A 164 8.16 17.06 -5.33
N SER A 165 7.77 15.86 -4.93
CA SER A 165 8.61 14.66 -5.08
C SER A 165 8.44 14.01 -6.45
N ASN A 166 9.55 13.62 -7.07
CA ASN A 166 9.58 12.82 -8.30
C ASN A 166 9.54 11.31 -8.04
N VAL A 167 9.30 10.89 -6.80
CA VAL A 167 9.15 9.47 -6.43
C VAL A 167 7.67 9.12 -6.37
N PRO A 168 7.23 7.93 -6.83
CA PRO A 168 5.83 7.53 -6.77
C PRO A 168 5.34 7.40 -5.32
N LEU A 169 4.49 8.35 -4.90
CA LEU A 169 4.02 8.44 -3.52
C LEU A 169 2.50 8.55 -3.44
N GLY A 170 1.95 8.05 -2.33
CA GLY A 170 0.58 8.28 -1.90
C GLY A 170 0.46 8.82 -0.47
N LEU A 171 -0.61 9.59 -0.21
CA LEU A 171 -1.02 10.03 1.12
C LEU A 171 -2.39 9.44 1.45
N ALA A 172 -2.45 8.60 2.47
CA ALA A 172 -3.68 7.95 2.92
C ALA A 172 -4.12 8.49 4.28
N ARG A 173 -5.38 8.92 4.39
CA ARG A 173 -6.03 9.07 5.70
C ARG A 173 -6.88 7.87 5.99
N ILE A 174 -6.63 7.25 7.13
CA ILE A 174 -7.34 6.06 7.57
C ILE A 174 -8.08 6.38 8.87
N LYS A 175 -9.34 5.97 8.93
CA LYS A 175 -10.15 5.97 10.15
C LYS A 175 -10.73 4.58 10.31
N ASP A 176 -10.35 3.92 11.40
CA ASP A 176 -10.66 2.52 11.63
C ASP A 176 -10.27 1.68 10.40
N THR A 177 -11.20 0.95 9.80
CA THR A 177 -10.94 0.11 8.61
C THR A 177 -11.40 0.77 7.32
N SER A 178 -11.54 2.09 7.30
CA SER A 178 -12.01 2.88 6.16
C SER A 178 -10.95 3.88 5.67
N VAL A 179 -10.76 3.91 4.35
CA VAL A 179 -9.96 4.95 3.69
C VAL A 179 -10.82 6.21 3.62
N GLN A 180 -10.35 7.31 4.22
CA GLN A 180 -11.06 8.60 4.23
C GLN A 180 -10.61 9.48 3.06
N SER A 181 -9.35 9.37 2.65
CA SER A 181 -8.81 10.03 1.47
C SER A 181 -7.54 9.29 1.06
N LEU A 182 -7.32 9.13 -0.24
CA LEU A 182 -6.08 8.62 -0.80
C LEU A 182 -5.72 9.48 -2.01
N LEU A 183 -4.55 10.11 -1.94
CA LEU A 183 -4.02 11.00 -2.97
C LEU A 183 -2.72 10.42 -3.50
N PHE A 184 -2.48 10.57 -4.80
CA PHE A 184 -1.22 10.23 -5.46
C PHE A 184 -0.58 11.50 -6.03
N ASN A 185 0.75 11.52 -6.10
CA ASN A 185 1.48 12.59 -6.77
C ASN A 185 1.69 12.24 -8.26
N ALA A 186 2.17 13.21 -9.04
CA ALA A 186 2.36 13.05 -10.47
C ALA A 186 3.21 11.82 -10.84
N ALA A 187 4.28 11.54 -10.08
CA ALA A 187 5.12 10.37 -10.32
C ALA A 187 4.39 9.03 -10.08
N ALA A 188 3.41 8.99 -9.18
CA ALA A 188 2.57 7.81 -8.99
C ALA A 188 1.50 7.69 -10.09
N ASP A 189 0.99 8.80 -10.63
CA ASP A 189 0.03 8.75 -11.75
C ASP A 189 0.63 8.04 -12.99
N ASP A 190 1.92 8.26 -13.25
CA ASP A 190 2.66 7.56 -14.31
C ASP A 190 2.66 6.02 -14.11
N VAL A 191 2.77 5.58 -12.85
CA VAL A 191 2.74 4.14 -12.49
C VAL A 191 1.31 3.58 -12.55
N LEU A 192 0.32 4.39 -12.17
CA LEU A 192 -1.08 4.00 -12.07
C LEU A 192 -1.80 3.98 -13.43
N GLN A 193 -1.20 4.57 -14.47
CA GLN A 193 -1.62 4.43 -15.87
C GLN A 193 -3.12 4.71 -16.10
N GLY A 194 -3.62 5.79 -15.51
CA GLY A 194 -5.01 6.23 -15.64
C GLY A 194 -5.96 5.65 -14.60
N LEU A 195 -5.51 4.77 -13.70
CA LEU A 195 -6.24 4.46 -12.48
C LEU A 195 -6.14 5.66 -11.53
N MET A 196 -7.29 6.23 -11.17
CA MET A 196 -7.40 7.37 -10.28
C MET A 196 -8.17 6.99 -9.02
N VAL A 197 -7.87 7.69 -7.93
CA VAL A 197 -8.75 7.71 -6.75
C VAL A 197 -9.47 9.05 -6.74
N VAL A 198 -10.80 9.01 -6.77
CA VAL A 198 -11.66 10.19 -6.71
C VAL A 198 -12.55 10.11 -5.48
N THR A 199 -13.03 11.26 -5.03
CA THR A 199 -14.00 11.30 -3.91
C THR A 199 -15.41 11.27 -4.47
N GLU A 200 -16.17 10.23 -4.13
CA GLU A 200 -17.60 10.13 -4.41
C GLU A 200 -18.40 10.56 -3.18
N TYR A 201 -19.49 11.29 -3.41
CA TYR A 201 -20.42 11.70 -2.35
C TYR A 201 -21.50 10.63 -2.21
N ASN A 202 -21.70 10.14 -0.99
CA ASN A 202 -22.80 9.25 -0.68
C ASN A 202 -24.16 9.96 -0.84
N ALA A 203 -25.25 9.18 -0.82
CA ALA A 203 -26.61 9.69 -1.00
C ALA A 203 -27.04 10.73 0.05
N ASP A 204 -26.34 10.79 1.20
CA ASP A 204 -26.53 11.80 2.24
C ASP A 204 -25.89 13.16 1.88
N GLY A 205 -25.08 13.23 0.82
CA GLY A 205 -24.36 14.42 0.37
C GLY A 205 -23.25 14.90 1.32
N ILE A 206 -23.00 14.16 2.41
CA ILE A 206 -22.09 14.55 3.50
C ILE A 206 -20.92 13.58 3.57
N THR A 207 -21.20 12.28 3.44
CA THR A 207 -20.16 11.26 3.56
C THR A 207 -19.43 11.13 2.23
N GLN A 208 -18.11 11.22 2.31
CA GLN A 208 -17.21 11.16 1.17
C GLN A 208 -16.42 9.86 1.25
N GLU A 209 -16.44 9.08 0.16
CA GLU A 209 -15.65 7.85 0.07
C GLU A 209 -14.71 7.92 -1.14
N PRO A 210 -13.44 7.56 -0.95
CA PRO A 210 -12.52 7.39 -2.06
C PRO A 210 -12.96 6.17 -2.88
N VAL A 211 -13.18 6.38 -4.17
CA VAL A 211 -13.51 5.33 -5.13
C VAL A 211 -12.48 5.30 -6.25
N LEU A 212 -12.26 4.09 -6.78
CA LEU A 212 -11.38 3.89 -7.92
C LEU A 212 -12.11 4.26 -9.21
N MET A 213 -11.45 5.01 -10.06
CA MET A 213 -11.95 5.42 -11.37
C MET A 213 -10.90 5.09 -12.43
N TYR A 214 -11.35 4.56 -13.56
CA TYR A 214 -10.49 4.33 -14.72
C TYR A 214 -11.29 4.68 -15.98
N ASP A 215 -10.70 5.50 -16.85
CA ASP A 215 -11.32 5.93 -18.11
C ASP A 215 -12.74 6.52 -17.90
N GLY A 216 -12.87 7.37 -16.86
CA GLY A 216 -14.14 8.00 -16.48
C GLY A 216 -15.18 7.07 -15.85
N MET A 217 -14.86 5.80 -15.63
CA MET A 217 -15.78 4.81 -15.06
C MET A 217 -15.36 4.42 -13.64
N THR A 218 -16.31 4.47 -12.71
CA THR A 218 -16.11 3.98 -11.34
C THR A 218 -15.96 2.46 -11.35
N ILE A 219 -14.91 1.97 -10.70
CA ILE A 219 -14.60 0.56 -10.51
C ILE A 219 -15.27 0.10 -9.22
N LYS A 220 -16.14 -0.90 -9.32
CA LYS A 220 -16.68 -1.59 -8.15
C LYS A 220 -15.76 -2.75 -7.78
N LEU A 221 -15.14 -2.66 -6.61
CA LEU A 221 -14.36 -3.76 -6.05
C LEU A 221 -15.32 -4.87 -5.60
N ASN A 222 -15.25 -6.03 -6.25
CA ASN A 222 -15.97 -7.23 -5.84
C ASN A 222 -15.08 -8.07 -4.93
N GLU A 223 -15.66 -8.83 -3.98
CA GLU A 223 -14.87 -9.72 -3.10
C GLU A 223 -14.00 -10.74 -3.88
N SER A 224 -14.38 -11.09 -5.10
CA SER A 224 -13.61 -11.98 -5.98
C SER A 224 -12.32 -11.33 -6.51
N SER A 225 -12.27 -10.01 -6.65
CA SER A 225 -11.06 -9.26 -7.06
C SER A 225 -10.04 -9.11 -5.92
N LEU A 226 -10.44 -9.42 -4.69
CA LEU A 226 -9.62 -9.32 -3.48
C LEU A 226 -8.94 -10.64 -3.08
N ARG A 227 -9.25 -11.75 -3.77
CA ARG A 227 -8.64 -13.05 -3.45
C ARG A 227 -7.29 -13.17 -4.16
N LEU A 228 -6.24 -13.39 -3.36
CA LEU A 228 -4.95 -13.86 -3.86
C LEU A 228 -5.20 -15.09 -4.75
N PRO A 229 -4.59 -15.17 -5.95
CA PRO A 229 -4.59 -16.43 -6.69
C PRO A 229 -4.00 -17.52 -5.80
N PRO A 230 -4.54 -18.75 -5.82
CA PRO A 230 -3.97 -19.84 -5.06
C PRO A 230 -2.50 -19.98 -5.47
N SER A 231 -1.60 -19.96 -4.49
CA SER A 231 -0.18 -20.20 -4.72
C SER A 231 -0.05 -21.51 -5.47
N SER A 232 0.45 -21.48 -6.71
CA SER A 232 0.74 -22.67 -7.50
C SER A 232 1.95 -23.38 -6.90
N SER A 233 1.75 -24.04 -5.76
CA SER A 233 2.62 -25.09 -5.27
C SER A 233 2.02 -26.41 -5.68
N ASN A 234 2.50 -26.95 -6.82
CA ASN A 234 2.76 -28.37 -7.07
C ASN A 234 2.96 -28.61 -8.56
N ALA A 235 4.23 -28.56 -8.98
CA ALA A 235 4.72 -29.29 -10.14
C ALA A 235 6.20 -29.60 -9.89
N VAL A 236 6.45 -30.59 -9.05
CA VAL A 236 7.67 -31.40 -9.15
C VAL A 236 7.18 -32.76 -9.57
N SER A 237 7.34 -33.05 -10.86
CA SER A 237 7.34 -34.41 -11.41
C SER A 237 8.72 -35.03 -11.20
#